data_AF-A0A1G8A9H0-F1
#
_entry.id   AF-A0A1G8A9H0-F1
#
_cell.length_a   1.000
_cell.length_b   1.000
_cell.length_c   1.000
_cell.angle_alpha   90.00
_cell.angle_beta   90.00
_cell.angle_gamma   90.00
#
_symmetry.space_group_name_H-M   'P 1'
#
loop_
_entity.id
_entity.type
_entity.pdbx_description
1 polymer ?
#
loop_
_entity_poly.entity_id
_entity_poly.type
_entity_poly.pdbx_seq_one_letter_code
_entity_poly.pdbx_strand_id
1 'polypeptide(L)'
;MTTPPPRSSLVKVLSIFAIASAVIAGFGLLGVILYWFFTGVVFIDGVASAAVMLGFLALAWKGRLSWRKPEAAALLIVFMAFIGMCFDSRGNPLYNQPLEWLFAPPGAALQTKEIISHGGGSTGVNYAFRFVDSYGGIVGEVSNWIVIPFRFFEYLLVLSAAMGLLTLVRPAGADWRPPPST
;
A
#
# COMPACT_ATOMS: atom_id res chain seq x y z
N MET A 1 -24.22 47.27 25.19
CA MET A 1 -23.49 46.01 24.94
C MET A 1 -23.67 45.12 26.15
N THR A 2 -24.48 44.06 26.04
CA THR A 2 -24.69 43.09 27.12
C THR A 2 -23.64 41.99 27.01
N THR A 3 -22.84 41.80 28.05
CA THR A 3 -21.89 40.69 28.15
C THR A 3 -22.66 39.37 28.39
N PRO A 4 -22.31 38.27 27.70
CA PRO A 4 -22.99 37.00 27.92
C PRO A 4 -22.75 36.49 29.34
N PRO A 5 -23.75 35.86 29.99
CA PRO A 5 -23.63 35.36 31.35
C PRO A 5 -22.52 34.29 31.47
N PRO A 6 -21.78 34.23 32.59
CA PRO A 6 -20.71 33.27 32.77
C PRO A 6 -21.26 31.84 32.73
N ARG A 7 -20.74 31.00 31.83
CA ARG A 7 -21.07 29.56 31.79
C ARG A 7 -20.81 28.94 33.17
N SER A 8 -21.80 28.20 33.69
CA SER A 8 -21.67 27.52 34.98
C SER A 8 -20.49 26.55 34.98
N SER A 9 -19.82 26.39 36.13
CA SER A 9 -18.64 25.53 36.29
C SER A 9 -18.90 24.09 35.84
N LEU A 10 -20.13 23.60 35.99
CA LEU A 10 -20.57 22.28 35.54
C LEU A 10 -20.52 22.14 34.01
N VAL A 11 -20.98 23.13 33.25
CA VAL A 11 -20.92 23.11 31.78
C VAL A 11 -19.48 23.10 31.28
N LYS A 12 -18.57 23.81 31.97
CA LYS A 12 -17.15 23.79 31.65
C LYS A 12 -16.55 22.39 31.86
N VAL A 13 -16.81 21.78 33.02
CA VAL A 13 -16.32 20.42 33.34
C VAL A 13 -16.87 19.38 32.36
N LEU A 14 -18.17 19.42 32.06
CA LEU A 14 -18.78 18.51 31.07
C LEU A 14 -18.19 18.69 29.67
N SER A 15 -17.88 19.93 29.25
CA SER A 15 -17.25 20.17 27.95
C SER A 15 -15.83 19.58 27.87
N ILE A 16 -15.07 19.61 28.97
CA ILE A 16 -13.74 18.99 29.04
C ILE A 16 -13.86 17.48 28.90
N PHE A 17 -14.78 16.84 29.64
CA PHE A 17 -15.00 15.40 29.53
C PHE A 17 -15.47 14.99 28.13
N ALA A 18 -16.38 15.75 27.51
CA ALA A 18 -16.84 15.48 26.15
C ALA A 18 -15.67 15.53 25.13
N ILE A 19 -14.80 16.52 25.23
CA ILE A 19 -13.61 16.63 24.38
C ILE A 19 -12.65 15.46 24.64
N ALA A 20 -12.37 15.13 25.91
CA ALA A 20 -11.50 14.02 26.26
C ALA A 20 -12.04 12.68 25.73
N SER A 21 -13.34 12.41 25.90
CA SER A 21 -14.00 11.24 25.34
C SER A 21 -13.94 11.20 23.82
N ALA A 22 -14.14 12.34 23.14
CA ALA A 22 -14.02 12.41 21.68
C ALA A 22 -12.60 12.12 21.20
N VAL A 23 -11.58 12.61 21.91
CA VAL A 23 -10.17 12.33 21.60
C VAL A 23 -9.86 10.85 21.79
N ILE A 24 -10.26 10.25 22.91
CA ILE A 24 -10.06 8.82 23.17
C ILE A 24 -10.78 7.96 22.13
N ALA A 25 -12.03 8.31 21.79
CA ALA A 25 -12.78 7.63 20.74
C ALA A 25 -12.08 7.76 19.37
N GLY A 26 -11.52 8.93 19.06
CA GLY A 26 -10.72 9.15 17.86
C GLY A 26 -9.50 8.24 17.78
N PHE A 27 -8.73 8.10 18.87
CA PHE A 27 -7.61 7.17 18.94
C PHE A 27 -8.05 5.71 18.83
N GLY A 28 -9.16 5.34 19.50
CA GLY A 28 -9.74 4.00 19.39
C GLY A 28 -10.14 3.66 17.95
N LEU A 29 -10.81 4.59 17.27
CA LEU A 29 -11.19 4.43 15.87
C LEU A 29 -9.97 4.30 14.95
N LEU A 30 -8.94 5.12 15.15
CA LEU A 30 -7.68 5.02 14.41
C LEU A 30 -7.04 3.63 14.62
N GLY A 31 -7.02 3.12 15.86
CA GLY A 31 -6.53 1.78 16.16
C GLY A 31 -7.29 0.69 15.41
N VAL A 32 -8.63 0.77 15.37
CA VAL A 32 -9.47 -0.17 14.62
C VAL A 32 -9.19 -0.11 13.12
N ILE A 33 -9.06 1.10 12.54
CA ILE A 33 -8.74 1.28 11.12
C ILE A 33 -7.39 0.64 10.79
N LEU A 34 -6.36 0.91 11.60
CA LEU A 34 -5.02 0.35 11.40
C LEU A 34 -5.05 -1.18 11.52
N TYR A 35 -5.76 -1.72 12.51
CA TYR A 35 -5.91 -3.17 12.68
C TYR A 35 -6.52 -3.83 11.44
N TRP A 36 -7.62 -3.28 10.91
CA TRP A 36 -8.26 -3.81 9.70
C TRP A 36 -7.40 -3.62 8.47
N PHE A 37 -6.67 -2.51 8.36
CA PHE A 37 -5.73 -2.29 7.27
C PHE A 37 -4.63 -3.36 7.25
N PHE A 38 -3.95 -3.60 8.37
CA PHE A 38 -2.89 -4.61 8.45
C PHE A 38 -3.43 -6.03 8.26
N THR A 39 -4.60 -6.34 8.83
CA THR A 39 -5.27 -7.63 8.59
C THR A 39 -5.57 -7.82 7.10
N GLY A 40 -6.07 -6.78 6.43
CA GLY A 40 -6.29 -6.79 4.99
C GLY A 40 -5.01 -7.00 4.19
N VAL A 41 -3.93 -6.29 4.52
CA VAL A 41 -2.61 -6.45 3.87
C VAL A 41 -2.09 -7.89 3.95
N VAL A 42 -2.35 -8.59 5.06
CA VAL A 42 -1.85 -9.96 5.29
C VAL A 42 -2.74 -11.02 4.62
N PHE A 43 -4.07 -10.89 4.74
CA PHE A 43 -4.99 -11.99 4.40
C PHE A 43 -5.84 -11.76 3.16
N ILE A 44 -5.83 -10.55 2.57
CA ILE A 44 -6.65 -10.23 1.41
C ILE A 44 -5.76 -9.85 0.24
N ASP A 45 -5.89 -10.60 -0.85
CA ASP A 45 -5.18 -10.37 -2.11
C ASP A 45 -5.36 -8.92 -2.59
N GLY A 46 -4.26 -8.26 -2.89
CA GLY A 46 -4.25 -6.94 -3.53
C GLY A 46 -4.54 -5.74 -2.63
N VAL A 47 -4.84 -5.92 -1.34
CA VAL A 47 -4.98 -4.78 -0.42
C VAL A 47 -3.66 -4.02 -0.30
N ALA A 48 -2.54 -4.73 -0.18
CA ALA A 48 -1.21 -4.11 -0.15
C ALA A 48 -0.92 -3.35 -1.45
N SER A 49 -1.16 -3.97 -2.61
CA SER A 49 -0.93 -3.36 -3.92
C SER A 49 -1.80 -2.12 -4.15
N ALA A 50 -3.08 -2.17 -3.74
CA ALA A 50 -3.98 -1.02 -3.80
C ALA A 50 -3.51 0.11 -2.88
N ALA A 51 -3.09 -0.19 -1.65
CA ALA A 51 -2.57 0.80 -0.72
C ALA A 51 -1.32 1.51 -1.26
N VAL A 52 -0.38 0.74 -1.81
CA VAL A 52 0.84 1.25 -2.45
C VAL A 52 0.50 2.14 -3.64
N MET A 53 -0.40 1.69 -4.52
CA MET A 53 -0.85 2.47 -5.69
C MET A 53 -1.54 3.78 -5.28
N LEU A 54 -2.49 3.73 -4.35
CA LEU A 54 -3.20 4.93 -3.88
C LEU A 54 -2.26 5.90 -3.18
N GLY A 55 -1.35 5.40 -2.34
CA GLY A 55 -0.32 6.21 -1.70
C GLY A 55 0.60 6.88 -2.71
N PHE A 56 1.05 6.13 -3.72
CA PHE A 56 1.86 6.65 -4.81
C PHE A 56 1.12 7.75 -5.59
N LEU A 57 -0.12 7.51 -6.01
CA LEU A 57 -0.93 8.50 -6.73
C LEU A 57 -1.14 9.76 -5.90
N ALA A 58 -1.44 9.63 -4.60
CA ALA A 58 -1.63 10.76 -3.71
C ALA A 58 -0.34 11.61 -3.57
N LEU A 59 0.81 10.97 -3.39
CA LEU A 59 2.10 11.64 -3.29
C LEU A 59 2.52 12.29 -4.60
N ALA A 60 2.41 11.58 -5.72
CA ALA A 60 2.72 12.11 -7.05
C ALA A 60 1.78 13.27 -7.45
N TRP A 61 0.51 13.18 -7.08
CA TRP A 61 -0.46 14.25 -7.28
C TRP A 61 -0.13 15.47 -6.42
N LYS A 62 0.00 15.31 -5.10
CA LYS A 62 0.30 16.42 -4.17
C LYS A 62 1.65 17.06 -4.44
N GLY A 63 2.68 16.26 -4.70
CA GLY A 63 4.04 16.71 -5.00
C GLY A 63 4.22 17.26 -6.41
N ARG A 64 3.15 17.28 -7.21
CA ARG A 64 3.16 17.69 -8.62
C ARG A 64 4.26 17.03 -9.46
N LEU A 65 4.49 15.75 -9.23
CA LEU A 65 5.53 14.99 -9.94
C LEU A 65 5.03 14.56 -11.32
N SER A 66 5.96 14.42 -12.27
CA SER A 66 5.68 13.97 -13.63
C SER A 66 6.96 13.48 -14.32
N TRP A 67 6.83 12.70 -15.39
CA TRP A 67 7.96 12.27 -16.21
C TRP A 67 8.67 13.41 -16.94
N ARG A 68 8.08 14.62 -16.99
CA ARG A 68 8.75 15.81 -17.55
C ARG A 68 9.94 16.26 -16.69
N LYS A 69 9.99 15.87 -15.42
CA LYS A 69 11.12 16.05 -14.49
C LYS A 69 11.46 14.69 -13.87
N PRO A 70 12.20 13.85 -14.61
CA PRO A 70 12.27 12.42 -14.36
C PRO A 70 12.94 12.06 -13.03
N GLU A 71 13.80 12.91 -12.47
CA GLU A 71 14.60 12.57 -11.29
C GLU A 71 13.72 12.38 -10.05
N ALA A 72 12.82 13.32 -9.76
CA ALA A 72 11.92 13.23 -8.61
C ALA A 72 10.86 12.13 -8.80
N ALA A 73 10.40 11.94 -10.03
CA ALA A 73 9.48 10.85 -10.37
C ALA A 73 10.14 9.49 -10.17
N ALA A 74 11.35 9.29 -10.70
CA ALA A 74 12.12 8.07 -10.56
C ALA A 74 12.44 7.74 -9.09
N LEU A 75 12.85 8.74 -8.29
CA LEU A 75 13.09 8.55 -6.86
C LEU A 75 11.84 8.08 -6.12
N LEU A 76 10.68 8.71 -6.39
CA LEU A 76 9.42 8.27 -5.79
C LEU A 76 9.05 6.85 -6.23
N ILE A 77 9.19 6.53 -7.52
CA ILE A 77 8.89 5.20 -8.07
C ILE A 77 9.76 4.14 -7.41
N VAL A 78 11.08 4.34 -7.33
CA VAL A 78 12.02 3.39 -6.72
C VAL A 78 11.69 3.19 -5.23
N PHE A 79 11.46 4.29 -4.50
CA PHE A 79 11.09 4.23 -3.09
C PHE A 79 9.77 3.46 -2.88
N MET A 80 8.73 3.79 -3.64
CA MET A 80 7.43 3.14 -3.53
C MET A 80 7.45 1.70 -4.02
N ALA A 81 8.29 1.35 -5.00
CA ALA A 81 8.50 -0.03 -5.43
C ALA A 81 9.18 -0.86 -4.35
N PHE A 82 10.15 -0.27 -3.62
CA PHE A 82 10.75 -0.92 -2.46
C PHE A 82 9.71 -1.18 -1.35
N ILE A 83 8.86 -0.19 -1.05
CA ILE A 83 7.73 -0.36 -0.12
C ILE A 83 6.78 -1.45 -0.62
N GLY A 84 6.41 -1.43 -1.91
CA GLY A 84 5.56 -2.45 -2.53
C GLY A 84 6.14 -3.86 -2.38
N MET A 85 7.43 -4.03 -2.66
CA MET A 85 8.14 -5.29 -2.45
C MET A 85 8.07 -5.78 -1.00
N CYS A 86 8.20 -4.89 -0.02
CA CYS A 86 8.20 -5.26 1.40
C CYS A 86 6.80 -5.62 1.92
N PHE A 87 5.77 -4.87 1.52
CA PHE A 87 4.41 -5.02 2.06
C PHE A 87 3.54 -5.97 1.25
N ASP A 88 3.72 -6.06 -0.07
CA ASP A 88 2.94 -6.91 -0.97
C ASP A 88 3.61 -8.28 -1.20
N SER A 89 3.95 -8.92 -0.08
CA SER A 89 4.60 -10.22 -0.07
C SER A 89 3.67 -11.36 -0.49
N ARG A 90 2.34 -11.16 -0.45
CA ARG A 90 1.32 -12.10 -0.92
C ARG A 90 0.99 -11.91 -2.41
N GLY A 91 0.93 -10.65 -2.86
CA GLY A 91 0.51 -10.27 -4.21
C GLY A 91 -0.99 -10.21 -4.40
N ASN A 92 -1.39 -10.32 -5.66
CA ASN A 92 -2.77 -10.43 -6.12
C ASN A 92 -2.80 -11.18 -7.45
N PRO A 93 -3.97 -11.67 -7.91
CA PRO A 93 -4.06 -12.44 -9.14
C PRO A 93 -3.42 -11.77 -10.37
N LEU A 94 -3.55 -10.45 -10.51
CA LEU A 94 -2.96 -9.70 -11.64
C LEU A 94 -1.43 -9.63 -11.55
N TYR A 95 -0.89 -9.36 -10.36
CA TYR A 95 0.56 -9.29 -10.14
C TYR A 95 1.18 -10.69 -10.02
N ASN A 96 0.38 -11.74 -9.79
CA ASN A 96 0.88 -13.13 -9.76
C ASN A 96 1.02 -13.70 -11.16
N GLN A 97 0.30 -13.14 -12.12
CA GLN A 97 0.20 -13.68 -13.47
C GLN A 97 1.54 -13.72 -14.22
N PRO A 98 2.42 -12.70 -14.15
CA PRO A 98 3.72 -12.79 -14.81
C PRO A 98 4.62 -13.88 -14.22
N LEU A 99 4.53 -14.15 -12.91
CA LEU A 99 5.24 -15.29 -12.30
C LEU A 99 4.72 -16.61 -12.83
N GLU A 100 3.40 -16.74 -12.99
CA GLU A 100 2.75 -17.90 -13.57
C GLU A 100 3.20 -18.13 -15.01
N TRP A 101 3.22 -17.09 -15.85
CA TRP A 101 3.68 -17.19 -17.25
C TRP A 101 5.14 -17.62 -17.40
N LEU A 102 6.00 -17.19 -16.47
CA LEU A 102 7.44 -17.43 -16.55
C LEU A 102 7.87 -18.75 -15.92
N PHE A 103 7.18 -19.20 -14.88
CA PHE A 103 7.64 -20.31 -14.03
C PHE A 103 6.65 -21.47 -13.91
N ALA A 104 5.37 -21.29 -14.27
CA ALA A 104 4.39 -22.36 -14.16
C ALA A 104 4.52 -23.36 -15.33
N PRO A 105 4.40 -24.67 -15.05
CA PRO A 105 4.17 -25.67 -16.09
C PRO A 105 2.87 -25.37 -16.86
N PRO A 106 2.74 -25.82 -18.14
CA PRO A 106 1.52 -25.63 -18.91
C PRO A 106 0.29 -26.18 -18.19
N GLY A 107 -0.74 -25.35 -18.04
CA GLY A 107 -2.00 -25.73 -17.40
C GLY A 107 -1.98 -25.69 -15.86
N ALA A 108 -0.87 -25.26 -15.25
CA ALA A 108 -0.79 -25.02 -13.81
C ALA A 108 -1.05 -23.54 -13.48
N ALA A 109 -1.64 -23.30 -12.31
CA ALA A 109 -1.92 -21.97 -11.81
C ALA A 109 -1.17 -21.68 -10.49
N LEU A 110 -0.77 -20.43 -10.29
CA LEU A 110 -0.07 -20.00 -9.08
C LEU A 110 -1.06 -19.79 -7.94
N GLN A 111 -0.91 -20.59 -6.89
CA GLN A 111 -1.64 -20.47 -5.64
C GLN A 111 -0.70 -19.99 -4.53
N THR A 112 -1.11 -18.93 -3.84
CA THR A 112 -0.43 -18.46 -2.62
C THR A 112 -1.10 -19.08 -1.40
N LYS A 113 -0.30 -19.67 -0.51
CA LYS A 113 -0.76 -20.23 0.76
C LYS A 113 -0.02 -19.60 1.93
N GLU A 114 -0.75 -19.15 2.94
CA GLU A 114 -0.17 -18.64 4.18
C GLU A 114 0.38 -19.78 5.04
N ILE A 115 1.54 -19.54 5.63
CA ILE A 115 2.16 -20.37 6.65
C ILE A 115 2.28 -19.50 7.90
N ILE A 116 1.43 -19.80 8.87
CA ILE A 116 1.43 -19.13 10.17
C ILE A 116 2.28 -19.98 11.12
N SER A 117 3.36 -19.40 11.64
CA SER A 117 4.22 -20.04 12.63
C SER A 117 4.14 -19.28 13.96
N HIS A 118 4.08 -20.04 15.06
CA HIS A 118 4.11 -19.51 16.41
C HIS A 118 5.39 -20.01 17.10
N GLY A 119 6.19 -19.09 17.64
CA GLY A 119 7.43 -19.45 18.31
C GLY A 119 8.08 -18.26 19.03
N GLY A 120 8.64 -18.50 20.22
CA GLY A 120 9.37 -17.49 20.98
C GLY A 120 8.55 -16.25 21.39
N GLY A 121 7.22 -16.39 21.54
CA GLY A 121 6.32 -15.27 21.83
C GLY A 121 5.97 -14.39 20.62
N SER A 122 6.38 -14.80 19.41
CA SER A 122 6.09 -14.10 18.15
C SER A 122 5.21 -14.96 17.23
N THR A 123 4.45 -14.29 16.37
CA THR A 123 3.70 -14.91 15.27
C THR A 123 4.32 -14.44 13.96
N GLY A 124 4.84 -15.38 13.17
CA GLY A 124 5.35 -15.12 11.83
C GLY A 124 4.32 -15.54 10.79
N VAL A 125 4.09 -14.68 9.79
CA VAL A 125 3.32 -15.04 8.60
C VAL A 125 4.26 -15.06 7.42
N ASN A 126 4.40 -16.23 6.79
CA ASN A 126 5.11 -16.41 5.53
C ASN A 126 4.15 -16.88 4.45
N TYR A 127 4.55 -16.74 3.19
CA TYR A 127 3.77 -17.22 2.06
C TYR A 127 4.55 -18.30 1.31
N ALA A 128 3.86 -19.36 0.94
CA ALA A 128 4.33 -20.37 0.02
C ALA A 128 3.62 -20.19 -1.32
N PHE A 129 4.41 -20.13 -2.39
CA PHE A 129 3.94 -19.93 -3.75
C PHE A 129 4.04 -21.26 -4.50
N ARG A 130 2.88 -21.83 -4.85
CA ARG A 130 2.76 -23.19 -5.38
C ARG A 130 2.07 -23.16 -6.73
N PHE A 131 2.59 -23.91 -7.69
CA PHE A 131 1.87 -24.18 -8.94
C PHE A 131 0.98 -25.39 -8.74
N VAL A 132 -0.30 -25.21 -9.03
CA VAL A 132 -1.35 -26.21 -8.82
C VAL A 132 -2.01 -26.52 -10.16
N ASP A 133 -2.12 -27.80 -10.51
CA ASP A 133 -2.80 -28.22 -11.73
C ASP A 133 -4.34 -28.14 -11.61
N SER A 134 -5.04 -28.45 -12.71
CA SER A 134 -6.50 -28.45 -12.76
C SER A 134 -7.18 -29.48 -11.83
N TYR A 135 -6.45 -30.46 -11.31
CA TYR A 135 -6.92 -31.47 -10.37
C TYR A 135 -6.61 -31.10 -8.91
N GLY A 136 -5.96 -29.95 -8.67
CA GLY A 136 -5.55 -29.51 -7.34
C GLY A 136 -4.21 -30.08 -6.87
N GLY A 137 -3.48 -30.78 -7.75
CA GLY A 137 -2.16 -31.33 -7.48
C GLY A 137 -1.07 -30.25 -7.49
N ILE A 138 -0.19 -30.25 -6.49
CA ILE A 138 0.97 -29.35 -6.47
C ILE A 138 2.02 -29.91 -7.44
N VAL A 139 2.30 -29.17 -8.51
CA VAL A 139 3.24 -29.57 -9.57
C VAL A 139 4.57 -28.81 -9.50
N GLY A 140 4.67 -27.79 -8.64
CA GLY A 140 5.89 -27.05 -8.40
C GLY A 140 5.73 -25.97 -7.35
N GLU A 141 6.84 -25.33 -6.99
CA GLU A 141 6.87 -24.19 -6.08
C GLU A 141 7.86 -23.15 -6.58
N VAL A 142 7.62 -21.87 -6.31
CA VAL A 142 8.56 -20.78 -6.57
C VAL A 142 9.07 -20.20 -5.26
N SER A 143 10.39 -20.01 -5.19
CA SER A 143 11.06 -19.49 -3.99
C SER A 143 10.73 -18.02 -3.76
N ASN A 144 10.52 -17.65 -2.49
CA ASN A 144 10.35 -16.24 -2.09
C ASN A 144 11.54 -15.36 -2.48
N TRP A 145 12.74 -15.94 -2.57
CA TRP A 145 13.93 -15.24 -3.04
C TRP A 145 13.85 -14.80 -4.51
N ILE A 146 12.97 -15.42 -5.30
CA ILE A 146 12.67 -15.01 -6.67
C ILE A 146 11.48 -14.04 -6.67
N VAL A 147 10.43 -14.35 -5.91
CA VAL A 147 9.21 -13.53 -5.87
C VAL A 147 9.49 -12.10 -5.38
N ILE A 148 10.30 -11.93 -4.33
CA ILE A 148 10.61 -10.61 -3.74
C ILE A 148 11.27 -9.66 -4.76
N PRO A 149 12.42 -9.99 -5.38
CA PRO A 149 13.01 -9.10 -6.38
C PRO A 149 12.12 -8.94 -7.61
N PHE A 150 11.38 -9.99 -8.01
CA PHE A 150 10.43 -9.89 -9.12
C PHE A 150 9.35 -8.84 -8.85
N ARG A 151 8.78 -8.82 -7.65
CA ARG A 151 7.82 -7.80 -7.20
C ARG A 151 8.37 -6.39 -7.30
N PHE A 152 9.62 -6.19 -6.90
CA PHE A 152 10.26 -4.88 -7.04
C PHE A 152 10.23 -4.41 -8.49
N PHE A 153 10.61 -5.27 -9.45
CA PHE A 153 10.55 -4.93 -10.87
C PHE A 153 9.13 -4.72 -11.38
N GLU A 154 8.16 -5.53 -10.96
CA GLU A 154 6.75 -5.31 -11.29
C GLU A 154 6.26 -3.94 -10.83
N TYR A 155 6.57 -3.55 -9.60
CA TYR A 155 6.21 -2.23 -9.10
C TYR A 155 6.94 -1.11 -9.84
N LEU A 156 8.21 -1.28 -10.21
CA LEU A 156 8.89 -0.30 -11.06
C LEU A 156 8.12 -0.07 -12.36
N LEU A 157 7.67 -1.14 -13.02
CA LEU A 157 6.93 -1.05 -14.28
C LEU A 157 5.54 -0.42 -14.09
N VAL A 158 4.77 -0.93 -13.13
CA VAL A 158 3.38 -0.49 -12.90
C VAL A 158 3.32 0.97 -12.42
N LEU A 159 4.19 1.36 -11.47
CA LEU A 159 4.24 2.74 -10.98
C LEU A 159 4.78 3.70 -12.06
N SER A 160 5.71 3.25 -12.91
CA SER A 160 6.18 4.03 -14.05
C SER A 160 5.06 4.29 -15.07
N ALA A 161 4.27 3.26 -15.37
CA ALA A 161 3.09 3.39 -16.24
C ALA A 161 2.05 4.34 -15.62
N ALA A 162 1.77 4.21 -14.32
CA ALA A 162 0.87 5.11 -13.60
C ALA A 162 1.36 6.57 -13.63
N MET A 163 2.66 6.82 -13.44
CA MET A 163 3.26 8.15 -13.61
C MET A 163 3.13 8.67 -15.05
N GLY A 164 3.23 7.79 -16.04
CA GLY A 164 2.94 8.08 -17.45
C GLY A 164 1.54 8.65 -17.63
N LEU A 165 0.54 7.92 -17.16
CA LEU A 165 -0.86 8.35 -17.22
C LEU A 165 -1.10 9.66 -16.45
N LEU A 166 -0.53 9.80 -15.24
CA LEU A 166 -0.59 11.05 -14.47
C LEU A 166 0.02 12.23 -15.22
N THR A 167 1.11 12.00 -15.96
CA THR A 167 1.78 13.04 -16.75
C THR A 167 0.94 13.49 -17.94
N LEU A 168 0.13 12.58 -18.52
CA LEU A 168 -0.76 12.89 -19.64
C LEU A 168 -1.97 13.72 -19.21
N VAL A 169 -2.58 13.41 -18.06
CA VAL A 169 -3.78 14.12 -17.57
C VAL A 169 -3.46 15.47 -16.93
N ARG A 170 -2.19 15.74 -16.63
CA ARG A 170 -1.77 16.95 -15.92
C ARG A 170 -1.56 18.13 -16.89
N PRO A 171 -2.18 19.30 -16.64
CA PRO A 171 -1.98 20.48 -17.47
C PRO A 171 -0.52 20.95 -17.42
N ALA A 172 -0.02 21.44 -18.56
CA ALA A 172 1.33 22.00 -18.64
C ALA A 172 1.47 23.22 -17.72
N GLY A 173 2.55 23.28 -16.93
CA GLY A 173 2.84 24.38 -16.01
C GLY A 173 2.42 24.17 -14.56
N ALA A 174 1.77 23.06 -14.21
CA ALA A 174 1.49 22.69 -12.82
C ALA A 174 2.72 22.09 -12.13
N ASP A 175 3.84 22.80 -12.14
CA ASP A 175 5.12 22.32 -11.60
C ASP A 175 5.27 22.65 -10.11
N TRP A 176 6.05 21.83 -9.39
CA TRP A 176 6.40 22.05 -7.98
C TRP A 176 7.64 22.93 -7.77
N ARG A 177 8.54 23.00 -8.77
CA ARG A 177 9.72 23.87 -8.70
C ARG A 177 9.35 25.29 -9.14
N PRO A 178 9.88 26.33 -8.47
CA PRO A 178 9.84 27.68 -9.01
C PRO A 178 10.56 27.72 -10.38
N PRO A 179 10.17 28.63 -11.29
CA PRO A 179 10.88 28.82 -12.55
C PRO A 179 12.35 29.16 -12.28
N PRO A 180 13.27 28.82 -13.19
CA PRO A 180 14.67 29.19 -13.04
C PRO A 180 14.77 30.71 -12.91
N SER A 181 15.53 31.17 -11.90
CA SER A 181 15.89 32.57 -11.76
C SER A 181 16.81 32.94 -12.92
N THR A 182 16.30 33.77 -13.83
CA THR A 182 17.09 34.46 -14.87
C THR A 182 18.03 35.47 -14.25
#